data_AF-A0A7C1PLF6-F1
#
_entry.id   AF-A0A7C1PLF6-F1
#
_cell.length_a   1.000
_cell.length_b   1.000
_cell.length_c   1.000
_cell.angle_alpha   90.00
_cell.angle_beta   90.00
_cell.angle_gamma   90.00
#
_symmetry.space_group_name_H-M   'P 1'
#
loop_
_entity.id
_entity.type
_entity.pdbx_description
1 polymer ?
#
loop_
_entity_poly.entity_id
_entity_poly.type
_entity_poly.pdbx_seq_one_letter_code
_entity_poly.pdbx_strand_id
1 'polypeptide(L)'
;MMSDPDDSPADGEGRRRSISALTRWWMRVLASNPALLPLHPWRYWRCFPLFPTLHLLGPPAMLALAVYVPWSFAVAAAIWPLVLIWFWMVRYVIADGGDLCPAMIVHVSPYRIAVRADLTFGWDSWPVIRVIDQPLQRTRWRPLEIGTRVPAVATYVEMDGLNHWADIHSFDVIYV
;
A
#
# COMPACT_ATOMS: atom_id res chain seq x y z
N MET A 1 -29.89 -49.26 -20.52
CA MET A 1 -30.50 -47.97 -20.14
C MET A 1 -29.95 -47.63 -18.78
N MET A 2 -28.92 -46.79 -18.76
CA MET A 2 -28.17 -46.39 -17.57
C MET A 2 -28.62 -44.94 -17.31
N SER A 3 -29.32 -44.73 -16.21
CA SER A 3 -29.79 -43.41 -15.78
C SER A 3 -28.61 -42.61 -15.26
N ASP A 4 -28.34 -41.46 -15.89
CA ASP A 4 -27.39 -40.46 -15.40
C ASP A 4 -27.80 -39.94 -14.02
N PRO A 5 -26.85 -39.70 -13.10
CA PRO A 5 -27.13 -39.01 -11.85
C PRO A 5 -27.28 -37.50 -12.10
N ASP A 6 -28.25 -36.96 -11.38
CA ASP A 6 -28.68 -35.58 -11.29
C ASP A 6 -27.54 -34.62 -10.87
N ASP A 7 -26.98 -33.88 -11.84
CA ASP A 7 -26.01 -32.80 -11.61
C ASP A 7 -26.79 -31.52 -11.28
N SER A 8 -27.30 -31.44 -10.05
CA SER A 8 -27.83 -30.20 -9.48
C SER A 8 -26.66 -29.33 -9.00
N PRO A 9 -26.39 -28.16 -9.62
CA PRO A 9 -25.33 -27.27 -9.15
C PRO A 9 -25.77 -26.68 -7.82
N ALA A 10 -25.08 -27.07 -6.74
CA ALA A 10 -25.25 -26.50 -5.41
C ALA A 10 -25.01 -24.98 -5.48
N ASP A 11 -26.11 -24.26 -5.51
CA ASP A 11 -26.34 -22.84 -5.37
C ASP A 11 -25.90 -22.37 -3.98
N GLY A 12 -24.59 -22.42 -3.76
CA GLY A 12 -23.86 -21.74 -2.69
C GLY A 12 -23.76 -20.24 -2.96
N GLU A 13 -24.87 -19.58 -3.29
CA GLU A 13 -24.98 -18.11 -3.25
C GLU A 13 -25.10 -17.67 -1.79
N GLY A 14 -23.99 -17.84 -1.07
CA GLY A 14 -23.78 -17.29 0.26
C GLY A 14 -23.84 -15.78 0.20
N ARG A 15 -25.06 -15.24 0.38
CA ARG A 15 -25.42 -13.88 0.82
C ARG A 15 -24.23 -12.91 0.80
N ARG A 16 -23.85 -12.44 -0.40
CA ARG A 16 -22.85 -11.38 -0.60
C ARG A 16 -23.35 -10.14 0.16
N ARG A 17 -22.80 -9.90 1.35
CA ARG A 17 -23.12 -8.70 2.12
C ARG A 17 -22.50 -7.51 1.39
N SER A 18 -23.29 -6.86 0.55
CA SER A 18 -22.85 -5.66 -0.16
C SER A 18 -22.37 -4.62 0.85
N ILE A 19 -21.07 -4.28 0.77
CA ILE A 19 -20.46 -3.30 1.65
C ILE A 19 -21.13 -1.93 1.41
N SER A 20 -21.54 -1.24 2.48
CA SER A 20 -22.22 0.05 2.36
C SER A 20 -21.33 1.08 1.65
N ALA A 21 -21.93 2.05 0.95
CA ALA A 21 -21.18 3.11 0.27
C ALA A 21 -20.32 3.95 1.26
N LEU A 22 -20.83 4.14 2.49
CA LEU A 22 -20.12 4.84 3.56
C LEU A 22 -18.89 4.05 4.03
N THR A 23 -19.04 2.74 4.19
CA THR A 23 -17.95 1.81 4.53
C THR A 23 -16.89 1.79 3.43
N ARG A 24 -17.31 1.77 2.15
CA ARG A 24 -16.40 1.91 0.99
C ARG A 24 -15.65 3.24 0.99
N TRP A 25 -16.32 4.36 1.32
CA TRP A 25 -15.68 5.68 1.37
C TRP A 25 -14.64 5.78 2.50
N TRP A 26 -14.95 5.23 3.68
CA TRP A 26 -14.03 5.24 4.83
C TRP A 26 -12.86 4.25 4.68
N MET A 27 -13.07 3.11 4.02
CA MET A 27 -12.07 2.04 3.87
C MET A 27 -11.20 2.14 2.62
N ARG A 28 -11.55 3.00 1.64
CA ARG A 28 -10.70 3.30 0.46
C ARG A 28 -9.26 3.68 0.81
N VAL A 29 -9.04 4.16 2.04
CA VAL A 29 -7.84 4.86 2.49
C VAL A 29 -6.80 3.92 3.15
N LEU A 30 -7.02 2.61 3.17
CA LEU A 30 -6.15 1.64 3.87
C LEU A 30 -5.32 0.76 2.92
N ALA A 31 -4.47 1.35 2.07
CA ALA A 31 -3.28 0.66 1.58
C ALA A 31 -2.17 0.79 2.66
N SER A 32 -2.33 0.05 3.76
CA SER A 32 -1.48 0.19 4.94
C SER A 32 -0.30 -0.77 4.90
N ASN A 33 0.73 -0.52 4.06
CA ASN A 33 1.96 -1.34 3.96
C ASN A 33 1.71 -2.84 4.22
N PRO A 34 0.77 -3.50 3.52
CA PRO A 34 0.35 -4.86 3.88
C PRO A 34 1.45 -5.89 3.56
N ALA A 35 2.44 -5.55 2.72
CA ALA A 35 3.69 -6.31 2.62
C ALA A 35 4.52 -6.34 3.92
N LEU A 36 4.17 -5.53 4.94
CA LEU A 36 4.85 -5.40 6.23
C LEU A 36 6.35 -5.14 6.06
N LEU A 37 6.73 -4.41 5.01
CA LEU A 37 8.14 -4.16 4.76
C LEU A 37 8.69 -3.19 5.82
N PRO A 38 9.83 -3.52 6.46
CA PRO A 38 10.44 -2.63 7.42
C PRO A 38 10.89 -1.35 6.72
N LEU A 39 10.32 -0.21 7.13
CA LEU A 39 10.76 1.09 6.66
C LEU A 39 12.06 1.46 7.37
N HIS A 40 13.15 1.59 6.61
CA HIS A 40 14.40 2.12 7.15
C HIS A 40 14.25 3.63 7.44
N PRO A 41 14.31 4.09 8.70
CA PRO A 41 13.94 5.46 9.07
C PRO A 41 14.73 6.54 8.32
N TRP A 42 16.05 6.32 8.14
CA TRP A 42 16.89 7.27 7.42
C TRP A 42 16.60 7.34 5.91
N ARG A 43 16.13 6.24 5.32
CA ARG A 43 15.75 6.24 3.90
C ARG A 43 14.42 6.98 3.74
N TYR A 44 13.48 6.74 4.65
CA TYR A 44 12.23 7.50 4.71
C TYR A 44 12.48 9.00 4.88
N TRP A 45 13.36 9.40 5.81
CA TRP A 45 13.73 10.80 6.01
C TRP A 45 14.36 11.41 4.75
N ARG A 46 15.28 10.72 4.07
CA ARG A 46 15.86 11.22 2.81
C ARG A 46 14.81 11.45 1.70
N CYS A 47 13.81 10.60 1.60
CA CYS A 47 12.74 10.72 0.60
C CYS A 47 11.69 11.77 0.98
N PHE A 48 11.40 11.90 2.27
CA PHE A 48 10.36 12.78 2.79
C PHE A 48 10.90 13.63 3.94
N PRO A 49 11.86 14.55 3.72
CA PRO A 49 12.60 15.16 4.81
C PRO A 49 11.79 16.13 5.64
N LEU A 50 10.80 16.80 5.05
CA LEU A 50 10.01 17.81 5.74
C LEU A 50 9.29 17.24 6.97
N PHE A 51 8.59 16.11 6.81
CA PHE A 51 7.72 15.59 7.88
C PHE A 51 8.48 15.08 9.11
N PRO A 52 9.48 14.19 9.00
CA PRO A 52 10.29 13.77 10.13
C PRO A 52 11.03 14.94 10.77
N THR A 53 11.52 15.90 9.97
CA THR A 53 12.20 17.09 10.50
C THR A 53 11.24 17.94 11.33
N LEU A 54 10.02 18.21 10.82
CA LEU A 54 9.00 18.94 11.58
C LEU A 54 8.67 18.20 12.88
N HIS A 55 8.38 16.91 12.83
CA HIS A 55 8.00 16.15 14.03
C HIS A 55 9.12 16.05 15.06
N LEU A 56 10.39 16.00 14.62
CA LEU A 56 11.54 15.94 15.51
C LEU A 56 11.89 17.31 16.11
N LEU A 57 11.92 18.37 15.29
CA LEU A 57 12.42 19.68 15.70
C LEU A 57 11.32 20.65 16.12
N GLY A 58 10.10 20.45 15.63
CA GLY A 58 8.94 21.31 15.89
C GLY A 58 8.58 21.40 17.38
N PRO A 59 8.33 20.27 18.08
CA PRO A 59 7.97 20.33 19.49
C PRO A 59 9.07 20.96 20.38
N PRO A 60 10.37 20.59 20.25
CA PRO A 60 11.44 21.27 20.99
C PRO A 60 11.54 22.76 20.68
N ALA A 61 11.41 23.17 19.41
CA ALA A 61 11.46 24.58 19.02
C ALA A 61 10.29 25.37 19.62
N MET A 62 9.08 24.79 19.64
CA MET A 62 7.90 25.41 20.25
C MET A 62 8.02 25.52 21.77
N LEU A 63 8.57 24.50 22.44
CA LEU A 63 8.85 24.55 23.87
C LEU A 63 9.90 25.60 24.21
N ALA A 64 10.97 25.70 23.43
CA ALA A 64 12.00 26.73 23.60
C ALA A 64 11.42 28.13 23.42
N LEU A 65 10.54 28.34 22.42
CA LEU A 65 9.87 29.61 22.19
C LEU A 65 8.94 29.99 23.36
N ALA A 66 8.23 29.01 23.92
CA ALA A 66 7.31 29.23 25.04
C ALA A 66 7.98 29.77 26.31
N VAL A 67 9.29 29.51 26.51
CA VAL A 67 10.07 30.09 27.62
C VAL A 67 10.17 31.62 27.51
N TYR A 68 10.34 32.13 26.30
CA TYR A 68 10.49 33.57 26.04
C TYR A 68 9.15 34.26 25.77
N VAL A 69 8.19 33.54 25.22
CA VAL A 69 6.89 34.06 24.78
C VAL A 69 5.78 33.11 25.25
N PRO A 70 5.33 33.19 26.52
CA PRO A 70 4.43 32.17 27.08
C PRO A 70 3.11 31.98 26.32
N TRP A 71 2.55 33.05 25.74
CA TRP A 71 1.32 32.96 24.95
C TRP A 71 1.51 32.17 23.64
N SER A 72 2.75 32.07 23.13
CA SER A 72 3.03 31.29 21.92
C SER A 72 2.80 29.81 22.15
N PHE A 73 2.84 29.33 23.40
CA PHE A 73 2.52 27.95 23.73
C PHE A 73 1.07 27.60 23.38
N ALA A 74 0.11 28.49 23.65
CA ALA A 74 -1.30 28.25 23.32
C ALA A 74 -1.49 28.17 21.80
N VAL A 75 -0.82 29.05 21.05
CA VAL A 75 -0.84 29.04 19.59
C VAL A 75 -0.18 27.77 19.04
N ALA A 76 0.95 27.36 19.61
CA ALA A 76 1.64 26.13 19.27
C ALA A 76 0.76 24.89 19.51
N ALA A 77 0.13 24.81 20.68
CA ALA A 77 -0.77 23.73 21.04
C ALA A 77 -2.01 23.65 20.14
N ALA A 78 -2.47 24.78 19.59
CA ALA A 78 -3.57 24.81 18.63
C ALA A 78 -3.13 24.41 17.20
N ILE A 79 -1.96 24.87 16.74
CA ILE A 79 -1.45 24.61 15.39
C ILE A 79 -0.93 23.18 15.24
N TRP A 80 -0.27 22.64 16.25
CA TRP A 80 0.39 21.34 16.16
C TRP A 80 -0.55 20.18 15.83
N PRO A 81 -1.75 20.06 16.44
CA PRO A 81 -2.76 19.09 16.04
C PRO A 81 -3.19 19.25 14.58
N LEU A 82 -3.28 20.48 14.06
CA LEU A 82 -3.63 20.72 12.65
C LEU A 82 -2.53 20.21 11.71
N VAL A 83 -1.27 20.41 12.07
CA VAL A 83 -0.11 19.86 11.34
C VAL A 83 -0.12 18.33 11.38
N LEU A 84 -0.44 17.73 12.53
CA LEU A 84 -0.58 16.28 12.68
C LEU A 84 -1.74 15.74 11.83
N ILE A 85 -2.92 16.36 11.88
CA ILE A 85 -4.08 15.97 11.08
C ILE A 85 -3.74 16.09 9.59
N TRP A 86 -3.15 17.22 9.17
CA TRP A 86 -2.68 17.42 7.80
C TRP A 86 -1.68 16.33 7.38
N PHE A 87 -0.70 16.02 8.23
CA PHE A 87 0.27 14.95 7.98
C PHE A 87 -0.42 13.60 7.75
N TRP A 88 -1.36 13.23 8.62
CA TRP A 88 -2.09 11.97 8.45
C TRP A 88 -2.91 11.97 7.16
N MET A 89 -3.65 13.04 6.85
CA MET A 89 -4.39 13.16 5.59
C MET A 89 -3.49 13.05 4.35
N VAL A 90 -2.36 13.75 4.32
CA VAL A 90 -1.42 13.69 3.17
C VAL A 90 -0.75 12.33 3.07
N ARG A 91 -0.37 11.72 4.20
CA ARG A 91 0.17 10.36 4.23
C ARG A 91 -0.82 9.37 3.61
N TYR A 92 -2.10 9.52 3.89
CA TYR A 92 -3.16 8.70 3.31
C TYR A 92 -3.26 8.86 1.79
N VAL A 93 -3.10 10.09 1.27
CA VAL A 93 -3.06 10.34 -0.19
C VAL A 93 -1.79 9.76 -0.85
N ILE A 94 -0.66 9.71 -0.15
CA ILE A 94 0.57 9.07 -0.65
C ILE A 94 0.45 7.53 -0.61
N ALA A 95 -0.27 6.99 0.38
CA ALA A 95 -0.55 5.56 0.50
C ALA A 95 -1.54 5.05 -0.58
N ASP A 96 -2.38 5.92 -1.13
CA ASP A 96 -3.26 5.64 -2.29
C ASP A 96 -2.47 5.26 -3.56
N GLY A 97 -1.14 5.42 -3.57
CA GLY A 97 -0.27 5.14 -4.71
C GLY A 97 0.18 3.68 -4.90
N GLY A 98 -0.21 2.76 -4.00
CA GLY A 98 0.12 1.34 -4.07
C GLY A 98 1.06 0.85 -2.96
N ASP A 99 1.18 -0.46 -2.83
CA ASP A 99 2.03 -1.12 -1.82
C ASP A 99 3.39 -1.52 -2.41
N LEU A 100 4.46 -1.30 -1.64
CA LEU A 100 5.77 -1.78 -2.03
C LEU A 100 5.85 -3.28 -1.76
N CYS A 101 5.98 -4.07 -2.82
CA CYS A 101 5.99 -5.51 -2.74
C CYS A 101 7.35 -6.08 -3.16
N PRO A 102 7.86 -7.11 -2.47
CA PRO A 102 9.00 -7.86 -2.96
C PRO A 102 8.58 -8.66 -4.20
N ALA A 103 9.42 -8.61 -5.23
CA ALA A 103 9.19 -9.33 -6.47
C ALA A 103 10.46 -10.02 -6.97
N MET A 104 10.27 -11.00 -7.85
CA MET A 104 11.35 -11.77 -8.47
C MET A 104 11.06 -12.03 -9.94
N ILE A 105 12.08 -11.93 -10.79
CA ILE A 105 11.98 -12.35 -12.19
C ILE A 105 11.83 -13.87 -12.23
N VAL A 106 10.74 -14.35 -12.81
CA VAL A 106 10.47 -15.80 -12.98
C VAL A 106 10.62 -16.25 -14.42
N HIS A 107 10.61 -15.33 -15.37
CA HIS A 107 10.76 -15.62 -16.79
C HIS A 107 11.31 -14.42 -17.56
N VAL A 108 12.03 -14.65 -18.67
CA VAL A 108 12.69 -13.60 -19.46
C VAL A 108 12.22 -13.52 -20.92
N SER A 109 11.40 -14.45 -21.41
CA SER A 109 10.89 -14.42 -22.78
C SER A 109 9.53 -15.16 -22.93
N PRO A 110 8.39 -14.54 -22.58
CA PRO A 110 8.21 -13.14 -22.22
C PRO A 110 8.66 -12.83 -20.79
N TYR A 111 9.03 -11.57 -20.51
CA TYR A 111 9.42 -11.16 -19.16
C TYR A 111 8.23 -11.23 -18.20
N ARG A 112 8.41 -12.00 -17.12
CA ARG A 112 7.41 -12.14 -16.06
C ARG A 112 8.05 -12.00 -14.70
N ILE A 113 7.32 -11.35 -13.80
CA ILE A 113 7.70 -11.21 -12.40
C ILE A 113 6.66 -11.86 -11.51
N ALA A 114 7.11 -12.55 -10.48
CA ALA A 114 6.26 -12.98 -9.37
C ALA A 114 6.35 -11.92 -8.28
N VAL A 115 5.21 -11.32 -7.92
CA VAL A 115 5.07 -10.31 -6.87
C VAL A 115 4.34 -10.94 -5.70
N ARG A 116 4.91 -10.84 -4.50
CA ARG A 116 4.20 -11.16 -3.26
C ARG A 116 3.45 -9.92 -2.82
N ALA A 117 2.13 -9.94 -2.94
CA ALA A 117 1.25 -8.86 -2.51
C ALA A 117 0.28 -9.37 -1.44
N ASP A 118 -0.44 -8.46 -0.84
CA ASP A 118 -1.52 -8.78 0.08
C ASP A 118 -2.76 -8.00 -0.34
N LEU A 119 -3.79 -8.74 -0.77
CA LEU A 119 -5.08 -8.21 -1.24
C LEU A 119 -6.04 -7.93 -0.08
N THR A 120 -5.57 -8.06 1.16
CA THR A 120 -6.39 -7.82 2.35
C THR A 120 -7.10 -6.47 2.29
N PHE A 121 -8.42 -6.50 2.47
CA PHE A 121 -9.23 -5.32 2.66
C PHE A 121 -10.10 -5.49 3.92
N GLY A 122 -9.93 -4.59 4.90
CA GLY A 122 -10.61 -4.68 6.19
C GLY A 122 -9.88 -5.57 7.19
N TRP A 123 -10.57 -6.57 7.74
CA TRP A 123 -10.10 -7.35 8.91
C TRP A 123 -9.66 -8.78 8.57
N ASP A 124 -9.86 -9.23 7.33
CA ASP A 124 -9.48 -10.56 6.88
C ASP A 124 -7.99 -10.60 6.47
N SER A 125 -7.49 -11.73 5.95
CA SER A 125 -6.12 -11.83 5.42
C SER A 125 -6.09 -12.56 4.08
N TRP A 126 -5.52 -11.92 3.06
CA TRP A 126 -5.50 -12.40 1.67
C TRP A 126 -4.12 -12.23 1.00
N PRO A 127 -3.05 -12.87 1.52
CA PRO A 127 -1.74 -12.83 0.89
C PRO A 127 -1.73 -13.64 -0.41
N VAL A 128 -1.14 -13.08 -1.47
CA VAL A 128 -1.07 -13.71 -2.80
C VAL A 128 0.32 -13.59 -3.42
N ILE A 129 0.64 -14.53 -4.31
CA ILE A 129 1.75 -14.40 -5.26
C ILE A 129 1.14 -14.28 -6.64
N ARG A 130 1.34 -13.14 -7.29
CA ARG A 130 0.84 -12.90 -8.65
C ARG A 130 1.99 -12.90 -9.63
N VAL A 131 1.84 -13.68 -10.70
CA VAL A 131 2.75 -13.63 -11.84
C VAL A 131 2.13 -12.68 -12.86
N ILE A 132 2.85 -11.61 -13.16
CA ILE A 132 2.40 -10.57 -14.09
C ILE A 132 3.48 -10.31 -15.13
N ASP A 133 3.03 -9.84 -16.29
CA ASP A 133 3.94 -9.48 -17.37
C ASP A 133 4.67 -8.18 -17.00
N GLN A 134 5.99 -8.18 -17.17
CA GLN A 134 6.84 -7.02 -16.93
C GLN A 134 7.39 -6.55 -18.27
N PRO A 135 6.88 -5.44 -18.85
CA PRO A 135 7.35 -4.96 -20.15
C PRO A 135 8.83 -4.53 -20.14
N LEU A 136 9.38 -4.22 -18.96
CA LEU A 136 10.75 -3.73 -18.83
C LEU A 136 11.76 -4.88 -18.80
N GLN A 137 12.47 -5.05 -19.92
CA GLN A 137 13.46 -6.13 -20.11
C GLN A 137 14.81 -5.88 -19.40
N ARG A 138 15.02 -4.69 -18.82
CA ARG A 138 16.31 -4.24 -18.28
C ARG A 138 16.12 -3.33 -17.08
N THR A 139 17.07 -3.38 -16.14
CA THR A 139 17.25 -2.38 -15.07
C THR A 139 18.68 -1.84 -15.14
N ARG A 140 18.84 -0.50 -15.10
CA ARG A 140 20.14 0.22 -15.12
C ARG A 140 21.24 -0.48 -15.94
N TRP A 141 20.95 -0.72 -17.21
CA TRP A 141 21.91 -1.26 -18.19
C TRP A 141 22.34 -2.72 -18.01
N ARG A 142 21.71 -3.47 -17.09
CA ARG A 142 21.90 -4.92 -16.97
C ARG A 142 20.66 -5.68 -17.47
N PRO A 143 20.86 -6.81 -18.18
CA PRO A 143 19.77 -7.72 -18.46
C PRO A 143 19.23 -8.30 -17.15
N LEU A 144 17.92 -8.47 -17.09
CA LEU A 144 17.25 -9.10 -15.95
C LEU A 144 17.36 -10.62 -16.11
N GLU A 145 17.91 -11.29 -15.09
CA GLU A 145 18.03 -12.76 -15.06
C GLU A 145 16.95 -13.36 -14.16
N ILE A 146 16.55 -14.61 -14.44
CA ILE A 146 15.63 -15.37 -13.58
C ILE A 146 16.25 -15.44 -12.16
N GLY A 147 15.42 -15.20 -11.15
CA GLY A 147 15.85 -15.15 -9.75
C GLY A 147 16.28 -13.76 -9.27
N THR A 148 16.44 -12.79 -10.19
CA THR A 148 16.73 -11.39 -9.81
C THR A 148 15.59 -10.85 -8.95
N ARG A 149 15.92 -10.37 -7.76
CA ARG A 149 14.96 -9.72 -6.85
C ARG A 149 14.82 -8.26 -7.24
N VAL A 150 13.58 -7.82 -7.39
CA VAL A 150 13.25 -6.44 -7.78
C VAL A 150 12.20 -5.87 -6.84
N PRO A 151 12.28 -4.58 -6.47
CA PRO A 151 11.16 -3.89 -5.85
C PRO A 151 10.04 -3.71 -6.89
N ALA A 152 8.80 -3.97 -6.50
CA ALA A 152 7.62 -3.69 -7.31
C ALA A 152 6.64 -2.85 -6.50
N VAL A 153 5.79 -2.08 -7.18
CA VAL A 153 4.64 -1.42 -6.57
C VAL A 153 3.37 -2.09 -7.05
N ALA A 154 2.55 -2.58 -6.13
CA ALA A 154 1.23 -3.13 -6.41
C ALA A 154 0.19 -2.03 -6.21
N THR A 155 -0.44 -1.59 -7.30
CA THR A 155 -1.63 -0.75 -7.23
C THR A 155 -2.86 -1.65 -7.21
N TYR A 156 -3.69 -1.51 -6.19
CA TYR A 156 -4.87 -2.33 -6.05
C TYR A 156 -5.98 -1.82 -6.94
N VAL A 157 -6.63 -2.74 -7.66
CA VAL A 157 -7.66 -2.42 -8.64
C VAL A 157 -8.89 -3.27 -8.37
N GLU A 158 -10.04 -2.67 -8.65
CA GLU A 158 -11.37 -3.28 -8.55
C GLU A 158 -11.79 -3.69 -7.12
N MET A 159 -12.95 -3.19 -6.71
CA MET A 159 -13.69 -3.71 -5.57
C MET A 159 -14.84 -4.54 -6.11
N ASP A 160 -14.73 -5.86 -6.04
CA ASP A 160 -15.73 -6.82 -6.55
C ASP A 160 -16.86 -7.12 -5.54
N GLY A 161 -16.88 -6.39 -4.42
CA GLY A 161 -17.84 -6.56 -3.33
C GLY A 161 -17.43 -7.63 -2.31
N LEU A 162 -16.24 -8.22 -2.43
CA LEU A 162 -15.64 -9.07 -1.40
C LEU A 162 -14.83 -8.23 -0.39
N ASN A 163 -14.43 -8.85 0.73
CA ASN A 163 -13.54 -8.25 1.74
C ASN A 163 -12.05 -8.35 1.33
N HIS A 164 -11.75 -8.20 0.04
CA HIS A 164 -10.40 -8.13 -0.49
C HIS A 164 -10.40 -7.36 -1.81
N TRP A 165 -9.23 -6.90 -2.21
CA TRP A 165 -8.99 -6.37 -3.55
C TRP A 165 -9.09 -7.49 -4.57
N ALA A 166 -9.82 -7.27 -5.66
CA ALA A 166 -10.01 -8.29 -6.68
C ALA A 166 -8.70 -8.58 -7.43
N ASP A 167 -7.92 -7.54 -7.70
CA ASP A 167 -6.64 -7.66 -8.38
C ASP A 167 -5.62 -6.58 -7.97
N ILE A 168 -4.38 -6.80 -8.39
CA ILE A 168 -3.33 -5.79 -8.45
C ILE A 168 -2.94 -5.56 -9.90
N HIS A 169 -2.78 -4.30 -10.26
CA HIS A 169 -1.89 -3.93 -11.35
C HIS A 169 -0.51 -3.68 -10.75
N SER A 170 0.53 -4.28 -11.31
CA SER A 170 1.88 -3.83 -11.00
C SER A 170 2.33 -2.85 -12.05
N PHE A 171 2.75 -1.66 -11.65
CA PHE A 171 3.57 -0.83 -12.50
C PHE A 171 4.75 -0.30 -11.68
N ASP A 172 5.88 -0.22 -12.37
CA ASP A 172 7.20 0.20 -11.91
C ASP A 172 7.99 -0.80 -11.07
N VAL A 173 8.90 -1.50 -11.76
CA VAL A 173 10.14 -1.96 -11.13
C VAL A 173 10.99 -0.73 -10.86
N ILE A 174 11.18 -0.40 -9.58
CA ILE A 174 11.97 0.77 -9.19
C ILE A 174 13.45 0.48 -9.55
N TYR A 175 13.99 1.27 -10.47
CA TYR A 175 15.38 1.18 -10.93
C TYR A 175 16.36 1.60 -9.82
N VAL A 176 16.78 0.66 -8.96
CA VAL A 176 17.83 0.88 -7.95
C VAL A 176 19.23 0.74 -8.53
#